data_AF-U7QKZ1-F1
#
_entry.id   AF-U7QKZ1-F1
#
_cell.length_a   1.000
_cell.length_b   1.000
_cell.length_c   1.000
_cell.angle_alpha   90.00
_cell.angle_beta   90.00
_cell.angle_gamma   90.00
#
_symmetry.space_group_name_H-M   'P 1'
#
loop_
_entity.id
_entity.type
_entity.pdbx_description
1 polymer ?
#
loop_
_entity_poly.entity_id
_entity_poly.type
_entity_poly.pdbx_seq_one_letter_code
_entity_poly.pdbx_strand_id
1 'polypeptide(L)'
;MISRDYLVQEFVHLVESYYPEAGKVLDFCYVKVLECYLERSGRQFYYLGIYYPQERRREFQAQQHAFKDISENMGLIEVVSINATRLIRDPMSKLKKDNPKFWLELYWIATQHHFIAN
;
A
#
# COMPACT_ATOMS: atom_id res chain seq x y z
N MET A 1 20.33 8.12 -6.17
CA MET A 1 19.09 8.04 -5.38
C MET A 1 18.30 6.86 -5.91
N ILE A 2 18.02 5.86 -5.08
CA ILE A 2 17.16 4.74 -5.50
C ILE A 2 15.77 5.32 -5.80
N SER A 3 15.19 4.98 -6.95
CA SER A 3 13.85 5.45 -7.30
C SER A 3 12.82 4.84 -6.35
N ARG A 4 11.79 5.60 -5.96
CA ARG A 4 10.70 5.09 -5.12
C ARG A 4 10.00 3.90 -5.78
N ASP A 5 9.87 3.96 -7.09
CA ASP A 5 9.27 2.88 -7.86
C ASP A 5 10.13 1.62 -7.80
N TYR A 6 11.47 1.77 -7.73
CA TYR A 6 12.38 0.64 -7.52
C TYR A 6 12.17 0.02 -6.13
N LEU A 7 12.02 0.82 -5.07
CA LEU A 7 11.76 0.29 -3.72
C LEU A 7 10.43 -0.49 -3.66
N VAL A 8 9.38 0.01 -4.34
CA VAL A 8 8.11 -0.71 -4.42
C VAL A 8 8.27 -2.02 -5.20
N GLN A 9 8.94 -1.99 -6.35
CA GLN A 9 9.17 -3.17 -7.19
C GLN A 9 9.99 -4.24 -6.44
N GLU A 10 11.06 -3.83 -5.76
CA GLU A 10 11.89 -4.72 -4.97
C GLU A 10 11.09 -5.34 -3.81
N PHE A 11 10.28 -4.53 -3.10
CA PHE A 11 9.42 -5.03 -2.03
C PHE A 11 8.44 -6.10 -2.55
N VAL A 12 7.73 -5.80 -3.65
CA VAL A 12 6.78 -6.73 -4.26
C VAL A 12 7.48 -8.02 -4.68
N HIS A 13 8.64 -7.91 -5.34
CA HIS A 13 9.42 -9.05 -5.78
C HIS A 13 9.87 -9.95 -4.62
N LEU A 14 10.34 -9.36 -3.52
CA LEU A 14 10.74 -10.10 -2.32
C LEU A 14 9.54 -10.77 -1.65
N VAL A 15 8.40 -10.07 -1.52
CA VAL A 15 7.17 -10.68 -0.98
C VAL A 15 6.74 -11.88 -1.82
N GLU A 16 6.70 -11.75 -3.15
CA GLU A 16 6.33 -12.85 -4.05
C GLU A 16 7.29 -14.04 -3.94
N SER A 17 8.58 -13.78 -3.77
CA SER A 17 9.62 -14.81 -3.72
C SER A 17 9.63 -15.58 -2.39
N TYR A 18 9.48 -14.88 -1.26
CA TYR A 18 9.58 -15.48 0.08
C TYR A 18 8.22 -15.84 0.70
N TYR A 19 7.16 -15.14 0.31
CA TYR A 19 5.79 -15.31 0.83
C TYR A 19 4.75 -15.31 -0.31
N PRO A 20 4.68 -16.37 -1.15
CA PRO A 20 3.82 -16.37 -2.34
C PRO A 20 2.34 -16.06 -2.08
N GLU A 21 1.77 -16.51 -0.95
CA GLU A 21 0.38 -16.20 -0.59
C GLU A 21 0.18 -14.72 -0.24
N ALA A 22 1.20 -14.06 0.33
CA ALA A 22 1.20 -12.62 0.53
C ALA A 22 1.37 -11.87 -0.80
N GLY A 23 2.13 -12.43 -1.75
CA GLY A 23 2.25 -11.91 -3.12
C GLY A 23 0.90 -11.83 -3.83
N LYS A 24 0.10 -12.91 -3.80
CA LYS A 24 -1.27 -12.93 -4.34
C LYS A 24 -2.18 -11.87 -3.71
N VAL A 25 -1.94 -11.53 -2.45
CA VAL A 25 -2.68 -10.45 -1.77
C VAL A 25 -2.30 -9.08 -2.33
N LEU A 26 -1.05 -8.88 -2.75
CA LEU A 26 -0.61 -7.62 -3.35
C LEU A 26 -1.24 -7.36 -4.72
N ASP A 27 -1.66 -8.40 -5.45
CA ASP A 27 -2.31 -8.27 -6.78
C ASP A 27 -3.57 -7.38 -6.75
N PHE A 28 -4.28 -7.36 -5.62
CA PHE A 28 -5.47 -6.52 -5.43
C PHE A 28 -5.21 -5.29 -4.55
N CYS A 29 -3.95 -5.03 -4.17
CA CYS A 29 -3.56 -3.87 -3.39
C CYS A 29 -2.87 -2.81 -4.26
N TYR A 30 -2.72 -1.61 -3.71
CA TYR A 30 -1.83 -0.59 -4.27
C TYR A 30 -0.71 -0.30 -3.27
N VAL A 31 0.54 -0.41 -3.70
CA VAL A 31 1.72 -0.22 -2.85
C VAL A 31 2.43 1.08 -3.21
N LYS A 32 2.83 1.86 -2.21
CA LYS A 32 3.49 3.16 -2.42
C LYS A 32 4.41 3.54 -1.26
N VAL A 33 5.56 4.12 -1.58
CA VAL A 33 6.42 4.76 -0.57
C VAL A 33 5.78 6.07 -0.10
N LEU A 34 5.61 6.22 1.21
CA LEU A 34 5.16 7.43 1.88
C LEU A 34 6.37 8.10 2.55
N GLU A 35 6.50 9.40 2.34
CA GLU A 35 7.58 10.19 2.92
C GLU A 35 7.07 10.91 4.16
N CYS A 36 7.80 10.77 5.26
CA CYS A 36 7.60 11.56 6.46
C CYS A 36 8.89 12.33 6.75
N TYR A 37 8.78 13.66 6.82
CA TYR A 37 9.88 14.51 7.24
C TYR A 37 9.70 14.86 8.71
N LEU A 38 10.64 14.45 9.56
CA LEU A 38 10.63 14.83 10.97
C LEU A 38 11.53 16.04 11.16
N GLU A 39 10.92 17.24 11.19
CA GLU A 39 11.64 18.53 11.31
C GLU A 39 12.61 18.57 12.49
N ARG A 40 12.22 17.96 13.63
CA ARG A 40 13.02 17.96 14.86
C ARG A 40 14.33 17.18 14.78
N SER A 41 14.41 16.17 13.90
CA SER A 41 15.62 15.34 13.76
C SER A 41 16.37 15.60 12.46
N GLY A 42 15.80 16.38 11.53
CA GLY A 42 16.34 16.58 10.18
C GLY A 42 16.43 15.29 9.36
N ARG A 43 15.69 14.24 9.75
CA ARG A 43 15.72 12.93 9.07
C ARG A 43 14.47 12.73 8.23
N GLN A 44 14.68 12.19 7.03
CA GLN A 44 13.62 11.72 6.16
C GLN A 44 13.39 10.24 6.41
N PHE A 45 12.14 9.89 6.61
CA PHE A 45 11.68 8.56 6.93
C PHE A 45 10.79 8.04 5.81
N TYR A 46 11.03 6.81 5.37
CA TYR A 46 10.25 6.16 4.33
C TYR A 46 9.40 5.06 4.94
N TYR A 47 8.10 5.19 4.76
CA TYR A 47 7.11 4.18 5.10
C TYR A 47 6.63 3.51 3.82
N LEU A 48 6.19 2.26 3.92
CA LEU A 48 5.51 1.60 2.82
C LEU A 48 4.01 1.59 3.08
N GLY A 49 3.25 2.37 2.32
CA GLY A 49 1.79 2.33 2.34
C GLY A 49 1.28 1.19 1.47
N ILE A 50 0.55 0.24 2.07
CA ILE A 50 -0.21 -0.78 1.34
C ILE A 50 -1.69 -0.47 1.48
N TYR A 51 -2.31 -0.12 0.35
CA TYR A 51 -3.71 0.23 0.25
C TYR A 51 -4.51 -0.98 -0.20
N TYR A 52 -5.42 -1.46 0.64
CA TYR A 52 -6.21 -2.68 0.40
C TYR A 52 -7.71 -2.37 0.27
N PRO A 53 -8.47 -3.12 -0.54
CA PRO A 53 -9.92 -3.01 -0.62
C PRO A 53 -10.59 -3.65 0.60
N GLN A 54 -11.68 -3.05 1.08
CA GLN A 54 -12.41 -3.48 2.28
C GLN A 54 -12.90 -4.94 2.18
N GLU A 55 -13.29 -5.38 0.99
CA GLU A 55 -13.81 -6.71 0.69
C GLU A 55 -12.76 -7.79 0.94
N ARG A 56 -11.48 -7.48 0.70
CA ARG A 56 -10.33 -8.38 0.91
C ARG A 56 -9.62 -8.18 2.24
N ARG A 57 -10.22 -7.42 3.17
CA ARG A 57 -9.60 -7.10 4.47
C ARG A 57 -9.09 -8.33 5.22
N ARG A 58 -9.85 -9.43 5.24
CA ARG A 58 -9.46 -10.64 5.98
C ARG A 58 -8.26 -11.33 5.34
N GLU A 59 -8.26 -11.48 4.03
CA GLU A 59 -7.14 -12.03 3.25
C GLU A 59 -5.88 -11.18 3.46
N PHE A 60 -6.02 -9.86 3.39
CA PHE A 60 -4.93 -8.92 3.65
C PHE A 60 -4.39 -9.02 5.08
N GLN A 61 -5.27 -9.03 6.09
CA GLN A 61 -4.86 -9.10 7.49
C GLN A 61 -4.10 -10.38 7.84
N ALA A 62 -4.44 -11.50 7.21
CA ALA A 62 -3.75 -12.78 7.41
C ALA A 62 -2.27 -12.74 6.98
N GLN A 63 -1.90 -11.83 6.08
CA GLN A 63 -0.55 -11.74 5.50
C GLN A 63 0.30 -10.59 6.08
N GLN A 64 -0.19 -9.84 7.08
CA GLN A 64 0.52 -8.68 7.62
C GLN A 64 1.93 -8.99 8.14
N HIS A 65 2.14 -10.19 8.69
CA HIS A 65 3.46 -10.60 9.15
C HIS A 65 4.49 -10.64 8.01
N ALA A 66 4.11 -11.15 6.84
CA ALA A 66 5.00 -11.23 5.68
C ALA A 66 5.43 -9.84 5.20
N PHE A 67 4.49 -8.89 5.12
CA PHE A 67 4.81 -7.52 4.72
C PHE A 67 5.76 -6.84 5.70
N LYS A 68 5.54 -7.06 7.00
CA LYS A 68 6.40 -6.52 8.05
C LYS A 68 7.82 -7.08 7.94
N ASP A 69 7.97 -8.40 7.89
CA ASP A 69 9.28 -9.06 7.80
C ASP A 69 10.11 -8.57 6.61
N ILE A 70 9.52 -8.53 5.41
CA ILE A 70 10.22 -8.03 4.21
C ILE A 70 10.60 -6.55 4.37
N SER A 71 9.71 -5.72 4.91
CA SER A 71 10.00 -4.29 5.09
C SER A 71 11.16 -4.04 6.06
N GLU A 72 11.23 -4.81 7.16
CA GLU A 72 12.30 -4.72 8.15
C GLU A 72 13.63 -5.16 7.53
N ASN A 73 13.63 -6.26 6.76
CA ASN A 73 14.81 -6.75 6.05
C ASN A 73 15.30 -5.79 4.96
N MET A 74 14.42 -4.98 4.37
CA MET A 74 14.79 -3.91 3.42
C MET A 74 15.30 -2.62 4.10
N GLY A 75 15.23 -2.53 5.44
CA GLY A 75 15.57 -1.32 6.19
C GLY A 75 14.51 -0.20 6.10
N LEU A 76 13.28 -0.54 5.71
CA LEU A 76 12.14 0.36 5.79
C LEU A 76 11.65 0.47 7.25
N ILE A 77 11.06 1.60 7.60
CA ILE A 77 10.72 1.88 9.00
C ILE A 77 9.49 1.09 9.42
N GLU A 78 8.46 1.09 8.58
CA GLU A 78 7.20 0.43 8.86
C GLU A 78 6.34 0.30 7.59
N VAL A 79 5.50 -0.75 7.58
CA VAL A 79 4.40 -0.91 6.63
C VAL A 79 3.12 -0.33 7.22
N VAL A 80 2.53 0.64 6.54
CA VAL A 80 1.25 1.24 6.92
C VAL A 80 0.15 0.61 6.08
N SER A 81 -0.76 -0.10 6.74
CA SER A 81 -1.93 -0.71 6.11
C SER A 81 -3.09 0.28 6.03
N ILE A 82 -3.57 0.60 4.83
CA ILE A 82 -4.61 1.62 4.61
C ILE A 82 -5.79 1.03 3.88
N ASN A 83 -7.00 1.22 4.41
CA ASN A 83 -8.21 0.77 3.74
C ASN A 83 -8.59 1.75 2.61
N ALA A 84 -8.38 1.35 1.36
CA ALA A 84 -8.62 2.17 0.18
C ALA A 84 -10.10 2.55 0.06
N THR A 85 -11.01 1.58 0.26
CA THR A 85 -12.46 1.78 0.17
C THR A 85 -12.95 2.83 1.17
N ARG A 86 -12.43 2.82 2.40
CA ARG A 86 -12.77 3.83 3.41
C ARG A 86 -12.16 5.19 3.06
N LEU A 87 -10.91 5.23 2.60
CA LEU A 87 -10.21 6.48 2.29
C LEU A 87 -10.85 7.26 1.14
N ILE A 88 -11.32 6.58 0.09
CA ILE A 88 -11.97 7.24 -1.05
C ILE A 88 -13.41 7.68 -0.76
N ARG A 89 -14.07 7.05 0.24
CA ARG A 89 -15.45 7.36 0.67
C ARG A 89 -15.49 8.35 1.83
N ASP A 90 -14.35 8.67 2.44
CA ASP A 90 -14.28 9.63 3.53
C ASP A 90 -14.63 11.04 3.01
N PRO A 91 -15.73 11.66 3.48
CA PRO A 91 -16.17 12.98 3.01
C PRO A 91 -15.18 14.10 3.37
N MET A 92 -14.32 13.89 4.36
CA MET A 92 -13.28 14.84 4.76
C MET A 92 -11.96 14.63 4.02
N SER A 93 -11.83 13.54 3.25
CA SER A 93 -10.65 13.26 2.44
C SER A 93 -10.53 14.28 1.32
N LYS A 94 -9.43 15.04 1.34
CA LYS A 94 -9.08 15.96 0.25
C LYS A 94 -8.38 15.25 -0.92
N LEU A 95 -8.18 13.92 -0.84
CA LEU A 95 -7.37 13.16 -1.77
C LEU A 95 -7.81 13.35 -3.24
N LYS A 96 -9.13 13.34 -3.49
CA LYS A 96 -9.68 13.53 -4.85
C LYS A 96 -9.28 14.88 -5.45
N LYS A 97 -9.16 15.92 -4.62
CA LYS A 97 -8.79 17.27 -5.05
C LYS A 97 -7.27 17.44 -5.15
N ASP A 98 -6.55 16.98 -4.13
CA ASP A 98 -5.11 17.22 -3.98
C ASP A 98 -4.28 16.28 -4.86
N ASN A 99 -4.75 15.06 -5.10
CA ASN A 99 -4.11 14.09 -5.98
C ASN A 99 -5.14 13.21 -6.72
N PRO A 100 -5.79 13.73 -7.77
CA PRO A 100 -6.85 13.03 -8.50
C PRO A 100 -6.38 11.71 -9.12
N LYS A 101 -5.13 11.67 -9.62
CA LYS A 101 -4.56 10.43 -10.18
C LYS A 101 -4.50 9.35 -9.11
N PHE A 102 -3.91 9.65 -7.96
CA PHE A 102 -3.81 8.67 -6.88
C PHE A 102 -5.19 8.26 -6.34
N TRP A 103 -6.14 9.19 -6.29
CA TRP A 103 -7.53 8.85 -5.98
C TRP A 103 -8.14 7.84 -6.96
N LEU A 104 -7.87 7.97 -8.27
CA LEU A 104 -8.34 7.02 -9.28
C LEU A 104 -7.70 5.64 -9.14
N GLU A 105 -6.40 5.56 -8.82
CA GLU A 105 -5.74 4.27 -8.52
C GLU A 105 -6.41 3.56 -7.34
N LEU A 106 -6.71 4.30 -6.26
CA LEU A 106 -7.40 3.75 -5.10
C LEU A 106 -8.85 3.39 -5.40
N TYR A 107 -9.55 4.20 -6.22
CA TYR A 107 -10.89 3.91 -6.67
C TYR A 107 -10.94 2.63 -7.50
N TRP A 108 -9.97 2.42 -8.39
CA TRP A 108 -9.84 1.21 -9.19
C TRP A 108 -9.79 -0.03 -8.30
N ILE A 109 -8.80 -0.14 -7.41
CA ILE A 109 -8.68 -1.32 -6.53
C ILE A 109 -9.88 -1.50 -5.60
N ALA A 110 -10.52 -0.41 -5.16
CA ALA A 110 -11.69 -0.48 -4.29
C ALA A 110 -12.98 -0.87 -5.01
N THR A 111 -13.00 -0.86 -6.35
CA THR A 111 -14.19 -1.16 -7.16
C THR A 111 -14.04 -2.37 -8.06
N GLN A 112 -12.89 -3.05 -8.08
CA GLN A 112 -12.67 -4.26 -8.89
C GLN A 112 -13.69 -5.39 -8.63
N HIS A 113 -14.33 -5.43 -7.45
CA HIS A 113 -15.42 -6.37 -7.18
C HIS A 113 -16.75 -6.06 -7.89
N HIS A 114 -16.97 -4.82 -8.35
CA HIS A 114 -18.20 -4.44 -9.05
C HIS A 114 -18.25 -4.87 -10.52
N PHE A 115 -17.11 -5.21 -11.13
CA PHE A 115 -17.05 -5.53 -12.56
C PHE A 115 -17.29 -7.01 -12.89
N ILE A 116 -17.24 -7.92 -11.91
CA ILE A 116 -17.41 -9.37 -12.12
C ILE A 116 -18.87 -9.81 -11.87
N ALA A 117 -19.72 -8.92 -11.35
CA ALA A 117 -21.10 -9.23 -10.96
C ALA A 117 -22.19 -8.69 -11.91
N ASN A 118 -21.85 -8.33 -13.15
CA ASN A 118 -22.80 -7.94 -14.20
C ASN A 118 -22.66 -8.87 -15.41
#